data_AF-A0A1C2HEA0-F1
#
_entry.id   AF-A0A1C2HEA0-F1
#
_cell.length_a   1.000
_cell.length_b   1.000
_cell.length_c   1.000
_cell.angle_alpha   90.00
_cell.angle_beta   90.00
_cell.angle_gamma   90.00
#
_symmetry.space_group_name_H-M   'P 1'
#
loop_
_entity.id
_entity.type
_entity.pdbx_description
1 polymer ?
#
loop_
_entity_poly.entity_id
_entity_poly.type
_entity_poly.pdbx_seq_one_letter_code
_entity_poly.pdbx_strand_id
1 'polypeptide(L)'
;MISSEEDDYWLTLRDVRSTNEHSRPPLSLQVETLAELEPLDAQFGTLPKVCVPDNVMTRLFGDGSDPSLKTYAIIDAAIIHGLVEILASSGLEYRCLFQGPTAEQLGDAAPYLVALQHDHELTRRLFTRSGQPADLWERKAGIFLRSPAAFDELWRHFRKFTRVQDVAGHWLYFRFWEQATLPAYLEAISRDHLKCRRFFGQLVTSFLIPAPDEGLLHIIHAPKMDHLKPAHGAFVVTVDLHRFCSGVLLILGGELFEGHG
;
A
#
# COMPACT_ATOMS: atom_id res chain seq x y z
N MET A 1 -10.07 -34.88 6.11
CA MET A 1 -9.45 -33.95 7.09
C MET A 1 -7.95 -34.01 6.84
N ILE A 2 -7.42 -33.06 6.09
CA ILE A 2 -5.99 -32.94 5.84
C ILE A 2 -5.60 -31.62 6.52
N SER A 3 -4.64 -31.70 7.45
CA SER A 3 -4.13 -30.57 8.21
C SER A 3 -3.47 -29.56 7.27
N SER A 4 -3.86 -28.29 7.38
CA SER A 4 -3.23 -27.16 6.70
C SER A 4 -2.14 -26.56 7.58
N GLU A 5 -1.13 -27.37 7.90
CA GLU A 5 -0.03 -27.02 8.83
C GLU A 5 1.15 -26.26 8.18
N GLU A 6 1.01 -25.70 6.98
CA GLU A 6 2.17 -25.20 6.22
C GLU A 6 2.35 -23.68 6.03
N ASP A 7 1.62 -22.80 6.72
CA ASP A 7 1.80 -21.34 6.53
C ASP A 7 1.92 -20.52 7.83
N ASP A 8 2.50 -21.09 8.89
CA ASP A 8 2.82 -20.35 10.12
C ASP A 8 4.16 -19.58 10.02
N TYR A 9 4.20 -18.62 9.10
CA TYR A 9 5.31 -17.67 8.91
C TYR A 9 5.47 -16.63 10.04
N TRP A 10 4.61 -16.70 11.06
CA TRP A 10 4.68 -15.89 12.28
C TRP A 10 5.50 -16.57 13.39
N LEU A 11 5.67 -17.89 13.36
CA LEU A 11 6.39 -18.64 14.38
C LEU A 11 7.92 -18.47 14.32
N THR A 12 8.48 -18.00 13.20
CA THR A 12 9.93 -17.76 13.10
C THR A 12 10.39 -16.46 13.76
N LEU A 13 9.50 -15.70 14.42
CA LEU A 13 9.83 -14.41 15.03
C LEU A 13 9.86 -14.41 16.57
N ARG A 14 9.74 -15.57 17.22
CA ARG A 14 9.81 -15.63 18.69
C ARG A 14 11.21 -15.75 19.29
N ASP A 15 12.27 -15.81 18.50
CA ASP A 15 13.63 -15.82 19.05
C ASP A 15 14.67 -15.17 18.12
N VAL A 16 14.79 -13.84 18.19
CA VAL A 16 16.10 -13.18 18.04
C VAL A 16 16.21 -12.17 19.17
N ARG A 17 16.55 -12.68 20.36
CA ARG A 17 17.10 -11.84 21.42
C ARG A 17 18.41 -11.24 20.92
N SER A 18 18.48 -9.91 20.97
CA SER A 18 19.68 -9.07 21.02
C SER A 18 21.03 -9.76 20.80
N THR A 19 21.60 -9.60 19.61
CA THR A 19 23.05 -9.56 19.44
C THR A 19 23.41 -8.47 18.43
N ASN A 20 23.93 -7.34 18.94
CA ASN A 20 24.78 -6.36 18.26
C ASN A 20 24.73 -6.29 16.71
N GLU A 21 23.81 -5.50 16.16
CA GLU A 21 23.96 -4.90 14.82
C GLU A 21 23.82 -3.36 14.91
N HIS A 22 24.67 -2.70 15.70
CA HIS A 22 24.74 -1.23 15.80
C HIS A 22 25.70 -0.59 14.77
N SER A 23 25.82 -1.15 13.57
CA SER A 23 26.83 -0.66 12.60
C SER A 23 26.39 -0.63 11.14
N ARG A 24 25.10 -0.84 10.84
CA ARG A 24 24.59 -0.64 9.48
C ARG A 24 23.90 0.73 9.39
N PRO A 25 24.25 1.57 8.39
CA PRO A 25 23.54 2.82 8.18
C PRO A 25 22.06 2.50 7.90
N PRO A 26 21.13 3.29 8.45
CA PRO A 26 19.71 3.03 8.26
C PRO A 26 19.36 3.09 6.76
N LEU A 27 18.65 2.08 6.26
CA LEU A 27 17.93 2.18 5.00
C LEU A 27 16.83 3.23 5.17
N SER A 28 17.09 4.44 4.73
CA SER A 28 16.07 5.49 4.69
C SER A 28 15.09 5.19 3.56
N LEU A 29 13.82 4.98 3.90
CA LEU A 29 12.75 4.99 2.90
C LEU A 29 12.75 6.37 2.20
N GLN A 30 12.84 6.36 0.87
CA GLN A 30 12.78 7.59 0.09
C GLN A 30 11.31 7.93 -0.14
N VAL A 31 10.89 9.09 0.35
CA VAL A 31 9.53 9.61 0.19
C VAL A 31 9.59 10.84 -0.71
N GLU A 32 8.94 10.76 -1.86
CA GLU A 32 8.64 11.89 -2.73
C GLU A 32 7.18 12.30 -2.49
N THR A 33 6.88 13.60 -2.52
CA THR A 33 5.50 14.10 -2.46
C THR A 33 5.27 15.00 -3.66
N LEU A 34 4.29 14.63 -4.47
CA LEU A 34 3.78 15.46 -5.53
C LEU A 34 2.65 16.34 -4.97
N ALA A 35 2.79 17.64 -5.11
CA ALA A 35 1.79 18.62 -4.72
C ALA A 35 0.90 19.02 -5.91
N GLU A 36 -0.17 19.76 -5.62
CA GLU A 36 -1.10 20.29 -6.63
C GLU A 36 -1.78 19.19 -7.45
N LEU A 37 -2.13 18.09 -6.77
CA LEU A 37 -2.90 17.02 -7.38
C LEU A 37 -4.39 17.37 -7.38
N GLU A 38 -4.85 17.88 -8.52
CA GLU A 38 -6.26 18.10 -8.78
C GLU A 38 -6.91 16.86 -9.41
N PRO A 39 -8.05 16.38 -8.89
CA PRO A 39 -8.79 15.31 -9.53
C PRO A 39 -9.41 15.78 -10.84
N LEU A 40 -9.66 14.83 -11.73
CA LEU A 40 -10.38 15.06 -12.98
C LEU A 40 -11.82 15.46 -12.68
N ASP A 41 -12.37 16.39 -13.47
CA ASP A 41 -13.79 16.73 -13.44
C ASP A 41 -14.61 15.76 -14.32
N ALA A 42 -15.86 16.12 -14.63
CA ALA A 42 -16.71 15.34 -15.54
C ALA A 42 -16.18 15.26 -16.99
N GLN A 43 -15.23 16.12 -17.35
CA GLN A 43 -14.61 16.25 -18.67
C GLN A 43 -15.66 16.44 -19.78
N PHE A 44 -16.69 17.24 -19.55
CA PHE A 44 -17.76 17.47 -20.54
C PHE A 44 -17.17 18.01 -21.86
N GLY A 45 -17.45 17.32 -22.98
CA GLY A 45 -16.94 17.70 -24.29
C GLY A 45 -15.51 17.22 -24.61
N THR A 46 -14.81 16.56 -23.69
CA THR A 46 -13.44 16.03 -23.92
C THR A 46 -13.47 14.61 -24.50
N LEU A 47 -12.84 14.42 -25.66
CA LEU A 47 -12.65 13.14 -26.35
C LEU A 47 -11.23 13.08 -26.96
N PRO A 48 -10.41 12.05 -26.66
CA PRO A 48 -10.66 10.98 -25.70
C PRO A 48 -10.66 11.47 -24.25
N LYS A 49 -11.30 10.72 -23.35
CA LYS A 49 -11.29 11.03 -21.92
C LYS A 49 -9.91 10.80 -21.33
N VAL A 50 -9.45 11.73 -20.51
CA VAL A 50 -8.26 11.59 -19.67
C VAL A 50 -8.61 10.67 -18.49
N CYS A 51 -7.73 9.72 -18.18
CA CYS A 51 -7.96 8.76 -17.08
C CYS A 51 -7.14 9.09 -15.83
N VAL A 52 -6.06 9.85 -15.95
CA VAL A 52 -5.22 10.28 -14.82
C VAL A 52 -4.73 11.70 -15.08
N PRO A 53 -4.64 12.58 -14.06
CA PRO A 53 -3.99 13.88 -14.18
C PRO A 53 -2.57 13.78 -14.74
N ASP A 54 -2.15 14.74 -15.57
CA ASP A 54 -0.89 14.69 -16.32
C ASP A 54 0.34 14.60 -15.40
N ASN A 55 0.33 15.31 -14.27
CA ASN A 55 1.39 15.29 -13.26
C ASN A 55 1.54 13.92 -12.57
N VAL A 56 0.50 13.07 -12.61
CA VAL A 56 0.47 11.73 -12.02
C VAL A 56 0.70 10.63 -13.07
N MET A 57 0.35 10.86 -14.33
CA MET A 57 0.45 9.87 -15.41
C MET A 57 1.83 9.21 -15.46
N THR A 58 2.90 10.02 -15.51
CA THR A 58 4.29 9.50 -15.56
C THR A 58 4.69 8.75 -14.29
N ARG A 59 4.12 9.12 -13.13
CA ARG A 59 4.41 8.41 -11.86
C ARG A 59 3.70 7.07 -11.80
N LEU A 60 2.44 7.00 -12.24
CA LEU A 60 1.66 5.77 -12.24
C LEU A 60 2.02 4.83 -13.38
N PHE A 61 2.21 5.29 -14.60
CA PHE A 61 2.39 4.41 -15.77
C PHE A 61 3.77 4.52 -16.40
N GLY A 62 4.58 5.50 -16.01
CA GLY A 62 5.89 5.76 -16.60
C GLY A 62 5.76 6.56 -17.90
N ASP A 63 6.90 6.88 -18.49
CA ASP A 63 7.02 7.53 -19.79
C ASP A 63 7.18 6.53 -20.96
N GLY A 64 6.99 5.23 -20.68
CA GLY A 64 7.21 4.13 -21.62
C GLY A 64 8.66 3.66 -21.74
N SER A 65 9.60 4.21 -20.95
CA SER A 65 11.01 3.80 -20.96
C SER A 65 11.24 2.38 -20.43
N ASP A 66 10.45 1.95 -19.44
CA ASP A 66 10.51 0.61 -18.87
C ASP A 66 9.14 -0.09 -18.98
N PRO A 67 8.90 -0.87 -20.05
CA PRO A 67 7.65 -1.59 -20.26
C PRO A 67 7.47 -2.76 -19.28
N SER A 68 8.51 -3.15 -18.54
CA SER A 68 8.39 -4.20 -17.52
C SER A 68 7.66 -3.68 -16.27
N LEU A 69 7.75 -2.38 -16.00
CA LEU A 69 7.23 -1.78 -14.78
C LEU A 69 5.73 -1.47 -14.89
N LYS A 70 4.91 -2.37 -14.37
CA LYS A 70 3.45 -2.27 -14.37
C LYS A 70 2.91 -1.56 -13.13
N THR A 71 1.63 -1.23 -13.19
CA THR A 71 0.89 -0.50 -12.17
C THR A 71 -0.22 -1.38 -11.64
N TYR A 72 -0.25 -1.52 -10.33
CA TYR A 72 -1.29 -2.29 -9.65
C TYR A 72 -1.95 -1.41 -8.59
N ALA A 73 -3.19 -1.74 -8.26
CA ALA A 73 -3.90 -1.18 -7.13
C ALA A 73 -4.29 -2.29 -6.16
N ILE A 74 -4.29 -1.97 -4.86
CA ILE A 74 -4.98 -2.78 -3.87
C ILE A 74 -6.19 -1.96 -3.41
N ILE A 75 -7.37 -2.42 -3.82
CA ILE A 75 -8.63 -1.70 -3.68
C ILE A 75 -9.51 -2.41 -2.65
N ASP A 76 -10.10 -1.65 -1.73
CA ASP A 76 -11.00 -2.14 -0.70
C ASP A 76 -12.43 -2.27 -1.22
N ALA A 77 -12.95 -3.50 -1.29
CA ALA A 77 -14.33 -3.75 -1.69
C ALA A 77 -15.36 -3.20 -0.69
N ALA A 78 -14.99 -3.03 0.58
CA ALA A 78 -15.87 -2.43 1.58
C ALA A 78 -16.20 -0.95 1.29
N ILE A 79 -15.35 -0.28 0.51
CA ILE A 79 -15.51 1.14 0.13
C ILE A 79 -16.29 1.28 -1.19
N ILE A 80 -16.08 0.37 -2.14
CA ILE A 80 -16.70 0.43 -3.46
C ILE A 80 -17.81 -0.60 -3.55
N HIS A 81 -19.05 -0.14 -3.41
CA HIS A 81 -20.22 -0.97 -3.64
C HIS A 81 -20.20 -1.61 -5.04
N GLY A 82 -20.35 -2.93 -5.09
CA GLY A 82 -20.35 -3.70 -6.33
C GLY A 82 -18.97 -3.79 -7.01
N LEU A 83 -17.87 -3.64 -6.26
CA LEU A 83 -16.52 -3.73 -6.81
C LEU A 83 -16.29 -5.04 -7.57
N VAL A 84 -16.79 -6.16 -7.03
CA VAL A 84 -16.55 -7.49 -7.60
C VAL A 84 -17.20 -7.60 -8.98
N GLU A 85 -18.41 -7.09 -9.16
CA GLU A 85 -19.12 -7.05 -10.44
C GLU A 85 -18.46 -6.09 -11.43
N ILE A 86 -18.00 -4.93 -10.95
CA ILE A 86 -17.23 -3.97 -11.77
C ILE A 86 -15.96 -4.66 -12.29
N LEU A 87 -15.22 -5.35 -11.42
CA LEU A 87 -14.00 -6.05 -11.80
C LEU A 87 -14.28 -7.22 -12.76
N ALA A 88 -15.32 -8.02 -12.49
CA ALA A 88 -15.71 -9.14 -13.34
C ALA A 88 -16.10 -8.72 -14.77
N SER A 89 -16.64 -7.50 -14.94
CA SER A 89 -17.02 -6.94 -16.24
C SER A 89 -15.94 -6.05 -16.88
N SER A 90 -14.87 -5.72 -16.14
CA SER A 90 -13.83 -4.77 -16.60
C SER A 90 -12.86 -5.33 -17.64
N GLY A 91 -12.64 -6.65 -17.66
CA GLY A 91 -11.55 -7.27 -18.43
C GLY A 91 -10.15 -7.03 -17.85
N LEU A 92 -10.03 -6.36 -16.69
CA LEU A 92 -8.77 -6.24 -15.96
C LEU A 92 -8.39 -7.57 -15.30
N GLU A 93 -7.09 -7.77 -15.07
CA GLU A 93 -6.63 -8.86 -14.20
C GLU A 93 -6.82 -8.44 -12.74
N TYR A 94 -7.56 -9.24 -11.97
CA TYR A 94 -7.84 -8.96 -10.56
C TYR A 94 -7.96 -10.23 -9.73
N ARG A 95 -7.62 -10.15 -8.43
CA ARG A 95 -7.84 -11.24 -7.46
C ARG A 95 -8.01 -10.71 -6.03
N CYS A 96 -8.91 -11.36 -5.29
CA CYS A 96 -9.08 -11.16 -3.85
C CYS A 96 -7.84 -11.59 -3.08
N LEU A 97 -7.39 -10.82 -2.09
CA LEU A 97 -6.27 -11.21 -1.23
C LEU A 97 -6.68 -12.17 -0.09
N PHE A 98 -7.97 -12.25 0.23
CA PHE A 98 -8.46 -13.28 1.15
C PHE A 98 -8.54 -14.65 0.45
N GLN A 99 -8.61 -15.73 1.23
CA GLN A 99 -8.65 -17.10 0.72
C GLN A 99 -9.70 -17.96 1.42
N GLY A 100 -10.13 -19.00 0.71
CA GLY A 100 -11.00 -20.05 1.24
C GLY A 100 -12.30 -19.49 1.83
N PRO A 101 -12.77 -20.00 2.98
CA PRO A 101 -14.02 -19.57 3.58
C PRO A 101 -14.08 -18.06 3.87
N THR A 102 -12.94 -17.44 4.18
CA THR A 102 -12.87 -15.99 4.40
C THR A 102 -13.13 -15.19 3.13
N ALA A 103 -12.66 -15.66 1.97
CA ALA A 103 -12.97 -15.02 0.69
C ALA A 103 -14.45 -15.19 0.32
N GLU A 104 -15.04 -16.35 0.61
CA GLU A 104 -16.46 -16.61 0.33
C GLU A 104 -17.38 -15.75 1.20
N GLN A 105 -17.02 -15.55 2.47
CA GLN A 105 -17.84 -14.81 3.42
C GLN A 105 -17.62 -13.30 3.38
N LEU A 106 -16.38 -12.86 3.14
CA LEU A 106 -15.98 -11.45 3.21
C LEU A 106 -15.53 -10.89 1.87
N GLY A 107 -15.85 -11.57 0.75
CA GLY A 107 -15.45 -11.13 -0.60
C GLY A 107 -15.85 -9.70 -0.92
N ASP A 108 -17.01 -9.25 -0.46
CA ASP A 108 -17.51 -7.88 -0.67
C ASP A 108 -16.87 -6.83 0.27
N ALA A 109 -16.07 -7.27 1.24
CA ALA A 109 -15.34 -6.42 2.17
C ALA A 109 -13.82 -6.68 2.15
N ALA A 110 -13.36 -7.45 1.15
CA ALA A 110 -11.97 -7.85 1.03
C ALA A 110 -11.17 -6.87 0.17
N PRO A 111 -9.85 -6.80 0.37
CA PRO A 111 -8.96 -6.12 -0.56
C PRO A 111 -8.69 -6.95 -1.82
N TYR A 112 -8.73 -6.29 -2.98
CA TYR A 112 -8.46 -6.87 -4.29
C TYR A 112 -7.20 -6.26 -4.89
N LEU A 113 -6.27 -7.11 -5.34
CA LEU A 113 -5.21 -6.70 -6.23
C LEU A 113 -5.78 -6.58 -7.64
N VAL A 114 -5.51 -5.46 -8.32
CA VAL A 114 -5.98 -5.17 -9.68
C VAL A 114 -4.82 -4.64 -10.51
N ALA A 115 -4.58 -5.19 -11.70
CA ALA A 115 -3.65 -4.63 -12.66
C ALA A 115 -4.32 -3.45 -13.38
N LEU A 116 -3.83 -2.24 -13.16
CA LEU A 116 -4.40 -1.04 -13.78
C LEU A 116 -3.88 -0.85 -15.20
N GLN A 117 -4.72 -0.24 -16.03
CA GLN A 117 -4.38 0.21 -17.38
C GLN A 117 -4.62 1.72 -17.49
N HIS A 118 -3.75 2.42 -18.22
CA HIS A 118 -3.76 3.88 -18.29
C HIS A 118 -4.97 4.47 -19.02
N ASP A 119 -5.65 3.66 -19.83
CA ASP A 119 -6.80 4.02 -20.67
C ASP A 119 -8.11 3.34 -20.21
N HIS A 120 -8.15 2.87 -18.96
CA HIS A 120 -9.30 2.13 -18.43
C HIS A 120 -10.23 2.98 -17.57
N GLU A 121 -11.54 2.71 -17.65
CA GLU A 121 -12.57 3.46 -16.93
C GLU A 121 -12.43 3.40 -15.40
N LEU A 122 -12.11 2.23 -14.85
CA LEU A 122 -11.84 2.10 -13.41
C LEU A 122 -10.69 3.01 -12.96
N THR A 123 -9.60 3.09 -13.76
CA THR A 123 -8.49 4.00 -13.51
C THR A 123 -8.98 5.45 -13.50
N ARG A 124 -9.78 5.85 -14.50
CA ARG A 124 -10.40 7.19 -14.53
C ARG A 124 -11.19 7.50 -13.27
N ARG A 125 -12.08 6.59 -12.86
CA ARG A 125 -12.94 6.76 -11.68
C ARG A 125 -12.12 7.00 -10.41
N LEU A 126 -10.99 6.30 -10.27
CA LEU A 126 -10.06 6.45 -9.13
C LEU A 126 -9.44 7.85 -9.04
N PHE A 127 -9.39 8.61 -10.14
CA PHE A 127 -8.86 9.99 -10.18
C PHE A 127 -9.91 11.05 -10.51
N THR A 128 -11.20 10.73 -10.48
CA THR A 128 -12.28 11.67 -10.85
C THR A 128 -13.03 12.15 -9.61
N ARG A 129 -13.33 13.45 -9.59
CA ARG A 129 -14.26 14.14 -8.70
C ARG A 129 -15.16 15.05 -9.54
N SER A 130 -16.33 14.55 -9.88
CA SER A 130 -17.37 15.22 -10.66
C SER A 130 -18.71 15.32 -9.92
N GLY A 131 -18.80 14.75 -8.72
CA GLY A 131 -20.03 14.66 -7.92
C GLY A 131 -20.92 13.48 -8.29
N GLN A 132 -20.44 12.56 -9.13
CA GLN A 132 -21.18 11.38 -9.55
C GLN A 132 -20.93 10.20 -8.58
N PRO A 133 -21.92 9.30 -8.38
CA PRO A 133 -21.74 8.13 -7.53
C PRO A 133 -20.59 7.20 -7.94
N ALA A 134 -20.24 7.21 -9.23
CA ALA A 134 -19.16 6.41 -9.80
C ALA A 134 -17.75 6.93 -9.46
N ASP A 135 -17.63 8.16 -8.97
CA ASP A 135 -16.37 8.81 -8.63
C ASP A 135 -15.75 8.21 -7.37
N LEU A 136 -14.43 7.98 -7.41
CA LEU A 136 -13.72 7.26 -6.36
C LEU A 136 -12.59 8.07 -5.71
N TRP A 137 -12.27 9.27 -6.21
CA TRP A 137 -11.15 10.08 -5.70
C TRP A 137 -11.24 10.31 -4.19
N GLU A 138 -12.39 10.80 -3.71
CA GLU A 138 -12.60 11.14 -2.29
C GLU A 138 -12.91 9.91 -1.42
N ARG A 139 -13.12 8.74 -2.04
CA ARG A 139 -13.50 7.51 -1.31
C ARG A 139 -12.31 6.87 -0.58
N LYS A 140 -11.08 7.27 -0.91
CA LYS A 140 -9.84 6.67 -0.37
C LYS A 140 -9.82 5.14 -0.53
N ALA A 141 -10.30 4.68 -1.69
CA ALA A 141 -10.64 3.27 -1.92
C ALA A 141 -9.46 2.30 -1.98
N GLY A 142 -8.23 2.79 -1.91
CA GLY A 142 -7.05 1.94 -1.92
C GLY A 142 -5.75 2.69 -2.16
N ILE A 143 -4.72 1.89 -2.41
CA ILE A 143 -3.35 2.33 -2.69
C ILE A 143 -2.90 1.82 -4.05
N PHE A 144 -1.90 2.47 -4.63
CA PHE A 144 -1.26 2.05 -5.86
C PHE A 144 0.17 1.56 -5.60
N LEU A 145 0.69 0.74 -6.51
CA LEU A 145 2.08 0.34 -6.49
C LEU A 145 2.64 0.13 -7.90
N ARG A 146 3.94 0.40 -8.05
CA ARG A 146 4.72 0.04 -9.24
C ARG A 146 5.50 -1.23 -8.97
N SER A 147 5.51 -2.13 -9.94
CA SER A 147 6.23 -3.40 -9.82
C SER A 147 6.56 -4.01 -11.18
N PRO A 148 7.78 -4.56 -11.36
CA PRO A 148 8.13 -5.37 -12.53
C PRO A 148 7.69 -6.84 -12.39
N ALA A 149 7.19 -7.24 -11.21
CA ALA A 149 6.83 -8.62 -10.92
C ALA A 149 5.54 -9.05 -11.64
N ALA A 150 5.38 -10.35 -11.82
CA ALA A 150 4.15 -10.91 -12.36
C ALA A 150 3.00 -10.76 -11.36
N PHE A 151 1.76 -10.66 -11.86
CA PHE A 151 0.57 -10.48 -11.04
C PHE A 151 0.45 -11.54 -9.94
N ASP A 152 0.63 -12.82 -10.30
CA ASP A 152 0.54 -13.94 -9.35
C ASP A 152 1.61 -13.88 -8.24
N GLU A 153 2.78 -13.30 -8.51
CA GLU A 153 3.84 -13.13 -7.53
C GLU A 153 3.47 -12.05 -6.51
N LEU A 154 2.97 -10.91 -6.99
CA LEU A 154 2.48 -9.83 -6.14
C LEU A 154 1.29 -10.28 -5.29
N TRP A 155 0.34 -11.00 -5.90
CA TRP A 155 -0.79 -11.55 -5.21
C TRP A 155 -0.32 -12.50 -4.08
N ARG A 156 0.56 -13.47 -4.36
CA ARG A 156 1.11 -14.35 -3.32
C ARG A 156 1.86 -13.59 -2.22
N HIS A 157 2.54 -12.50 -2.58
CA HIS A 157 3.30 -11.68 -1.65
C HIS A 157 2.38 -10.94 -0.67
N PHE A 158 1.44 -10.14 -1.17
CA PHE A 158 0.60 -9.27 -0.35
C PHE A 158 -0.37 -10.03 0.57
N ARG A 159 -0.79 -11.23 0.16
CA ARG A 159 -1.70 -12.05 0.96
C ARG A 159 -1.16 -12.45 2.32
N LYS A 160 0.17 -12.54 2.45
CA LYS A 160 0.88 -12.85 3.69
C LYS A 160 0.71 -11.77 4.76
N PHE A 161 0.35 -10.55 4.37
CA PHE A 161 0.25 -9.39 5.25
C PHE A 161 -1.19 -9.07 5.66
N THR A 162 -2.18 -9.85 5.23
CA THR A 162 -3.59 -9.57 5.53
C THR A 162 -3.97 -9.76 7.01
N ARG A 163 -3.16 -10.51 7.77
CA ARG A 163 -3.38 -10.79 9.19
C ARG A 163 -2.08 -10.69 9.98
N VAL A 164 -2.18 -10.19 11.21
CA VAL A 164 -1.07 -10.07 12.17
C VAL A 164 -1.53 -10.60 13.52
N GLN A 165 -0.59 -11.02 14.37
CA GLN A 165 -0.89 -11.35 15.76
C GLN A 165 -0.62 -10.14 16.65
N ASP A 166 -1.50 -9.90 17.61
CA ASP A 166 -1.24 -8.98 18.72
C ASP A 166 -0.26 -9.60 19.75
N VAL A 167 0.07 -8.82 20.79
CA VAL A 167 0.97 -9.27 21.87
C VAL A 167 0.40 -10.44 22.70
N ALA A 168 -0.92 -10.60 22.72
CA ALA A 168 -1.61 -11.70 23.39
C ALA A 168 -1.75 -12.94 22.48
N GLY A 169 -1.36 -12.84 21.21
CA GLY A 169 -1.45 -13.90 20.21
C GLY A 169 -2.78 -13.96 19.46
N HIS A 170 -3.68 -12.97 19.62
CA HIS A 170 -4.91 -12.91 18.84
C HIS A 170 -4.64 -12.46 17.41
N TRP A 171 -5.33 -13.10 16.46
CA TRP A 171 -5.28 -12.72 15.05
C TRP A 171 -6.15 -11.50 14.78
N LEU A 172 -5.55 -10.47 14.18
CA LEU A 172 -6.20 -9.26 13.73
C LEU A 172 -5.99 -9.08 12.22
N TYR A 173 -6.96 -8.48 11.54
CA TYR A 173 -6.77 -8.06 10.15
C TYR A 173 -5.87 -6.82 10.09
N PHE A 174 -4.80 -6.90 9.30
CA PHE A 174 -3.91 -5.78 9.05
C PHE A 174 -4.30 -5.12 7.73
N ARG A 175 -5.04 -4.01 7.82
CA ARG A 175 -5.62 -3.27 6.70
C ARG A 175 -4.58 -2.36 6.02
N PHE A 176 -3.44 -2.93 5.64
CA PHE A 176 -2.31 -2.19 5.05
C PHE A 176 -2.64 -1.51 3.72
N TRP A 177 -3.77 -1.82 3.09
CA TRP A 177 -4.22 -1.21 1.84
C TRP A 177 -4.96 0.13 2.05
N GLU A 178 -5.18 0.54 3.29
CA GLU A 178 -5.73 1.85 3.59
C GLU A 178 -4.68 2.96 3.48
N GLN A 179 -5.10 4.10 2.94
CA GLN A 179 -4.22 5.25 2.69
C GLN A 179 -3.60 5.84 3.97
N ALA A 180 -4.23 5.64 5.13
CA ALA A 180 -3.69 6.07 6.43
C ALA A 180 -2.83 4.98 7.12
N THR A 181 -3.17 3.70 6.94
CA THR A 181 -2.46 2.60 7.61
C THR A 181 -1.10 2.32 6.99
N LEU A 182 -0.98 2.36 5.65
CA LEU A 182 0.27 2.05 4.99
C LEU A 182 1.43 2.98 5.39
N PRO A 183 1.29 4.32 5.34
CA PRO A 183 2.36 5.22 5.73
C PRO A 183 2.80 5.01 7.18
N ALA A 184 1.85 4.90 8.11
CA ALA A 184 2.14 4.69 9.53
C ALA A 184 2.88 3.37 9.77
N TYR A 185 2.51 2.31 9.05
CA TYR A 185 3.24 1.04 9.12
C TYR A 185 4.66 1.16 8.56
N LEU A 186 4.82 1.75 7.37
CA LEU A 186 6.12 1.92 6.72
C LEU A 186 7.06 2.79 7.57
N GLU A 187 6.54 3.81 8.24
CA GLU A 187 7.27 4.60 9.22
C GLU A 187 7.74 3.74 10.40
N ALA A 188 6.82 2.98 11.00
CA ALA A 188 7.12 2.12 12.15
C ALA A 188 8.20 1.06 11.84
N ILE A 189 8.26 0.58 10.59
CA ILE A 189 9.27 -0.39 10.17
C ILE A 189 10.49 0.23 9.49
N SER A 190 10.51 1.54 9.24
CA SER A 190 11.57 2.22 8.46
C SER A 190 12.99 1.96 8.98
N ARG A 191 13.14 1.78 10.29
CA ARG A 191 14.44 1.48 10.94
C ARG A 191 14.75 -0.02 10.99
N ASP A 192 13.75 -0.88 10.80
CA ASP A 192 13.87 -2.34 10.77
C ASP A 192 14.02 -2.84 9.33
N HIS A 193 15.28 -3.08 8.94
CA HIS A 193 15.65 -3.36 7.56
C HIS A 193 15.06 -4.69 7.08
N LEU A 194 14.93 -5.67 7.98
CA LEU A 194 14.38 -6.97 7.67
C LEU A 194 12.87 -6.86 7.43
N LYS A 195 12.15 -6.09 8.24
CA LYS A 195 10.72 -5.84 8.02
C LYS A 195 10.47 -5.04 6.74
N CYS A 196 11.22 -3.96 6.48
CA CYS A 196 11.12 -3.21 5.23
C CYS A 196 11.37 -4.13 4.02
N ARG A 197 12.50 -4.85 4.02
CA ARG A 197 12.83 -5.77 2.93
C ARG A 197 11.77 -6.86 2.76
N ARG A 198 11.20 -7.38 3.84
CA ARG A 198 10.13 -8.39 3.78
C ARG A 198 8.85 -7.81 3.19
N PHE A 199 8.49 -6.57 3.54
CA PHE A 199 7.25 -5.96 3.07
C PHE A 199 7.29 -5.52 1.61
N PHE A 200 8.38 -4.89 1.15
CA PHE A 200 8.53 -4.55 -0.28
C PHE A 200 8.88 -5.77 -1.13
N GLY A 201 9.61 -6.73 -0.57
CA GLY A 201 10.25 -7.79 -1.33
C GLY A 201 11.26 -7.23 -2.35
N GLN A 202 11.62 -8.05 -3.34
CA GLN A 202 12.25 -7.58 -4.58
C GLN A 202 11.20 -7.33 -5.68
N LEU A 203 9.94 -7.18 -5.27
CA LEU A 203 8.79 -7.14 -6.16
C LEU A 203 8.25 -5.71 -6.30
N VAL A 204 8.19 -4.93 -5.22
CA VAL A 204 7.63 -3.58 -5.26
C VAL A 204 8.73 -2.56 -5.47
N THR A 205 8.56 -1.66 -6.44
CA THR A 205 9.47 -0.53 -6.70
C THR A 205 9.04 0.71 -5.92
N SER A 206 7.74 0.99 -5.85
CA SER A 206 7.19 2.08 -5.06
C SER A 206 5.71 1.86 -4.75
N PHE A 207 5.26 2.45 -3.64
CA PHE A 207 3.85 2.67 -3.36
C PHE A 207 3.49 4.11 -3.71
N LEU A 208 2.28 4.33 -4.24
CA LEU A 208 1.72 5.65 -4.44
C LEU A 208 0.40 5.74 -3.68
N ILE A 209 0.31 6.74 -2.81
CA ILE A 209 -0.76 6.88 -1.82
C ILE A 209 -1.36 8.27 -2.00
N PRO A 210 -2.55 8.38 -2.62
CA PRO A 210 -3.25 9.65 -2.71
C PRO A 210 -3.61 10.17 -1.32
N ALA A 211 -3.53 11.48 -1.14
CA ALA A 211 -4.13 12.20 -0.03
C ALA A 211 -5.10 13.24 -0.60
N PRO A 212 -6.34 12.84 -0.95
CA PRO A 212 -7.31 13.68 -1.64
C PRO A 212 -7.60 15.01 -0.94
N ASP A 213 -7.66 14.99 0.40
CA ASP A 213 -7.98 16.15 1.23
C ASP A 213 -6.86 17.21 1.21
N GLU A 214 -5.63 16.80 0.91
CA GLU A 214 -4.44 17.67 0.86
C GLU A 214 -4.04 18.02 -0.57
N GLY A 215 -4.63 17.38 -1.58
CA GLY A 215 -4.21 17.51 -2.98
C GLY A 215 -2.78 17.00 -3.19
N LEU A 216 -2.38 15.93 -2.48
CA LEU A 216 -1.05 15.35 -2.54
C LEU A 216 -1.06 13.90 -3.06
N LEU A 217 0.06 13.47 -3.61
CA LEU A 217 0.39 12.07 -3.85
C LEU A 217 1.73 11.75 -3.21
N HIS A 218 1.71 10.86 -2.21
CA HIS A 218 2.93 10.38 -1.59
C HIS A 218 3.46 9.17 -2.34
N ILE A 219 4.72 9.21 -2.72
CA ILE A 219 5.42 8.13 -3.41
C ILE A 219 6.49 7.62 -2.48
N ILE A 220 6.34 6.39 -2.02
CA ILE A 220 7.29 5.75 -1.10
C ILE A 220 8.04 4.70 -1.91
N HIS A 221 9.31 4.97 -2.19
CA HIS A 221 10.16 4.06 -2.95
C HIS A 221 10.67 2.92 -2.08
N ALA A 222 10.77 1.75 -2.69
CA ALA A 222 11.47 0.64 -2.09
C ALA A 222 12.91 1.05 -1.78
N PRO A 223 13.45 0.66 -0.60
CA PRO A 223 14.82 1.00 -0.25
C PRO A 223 15.77 0.42 -1.29
N LYS A 224 16.65 1.28 -1.85
CA LYS A 224 17.68 0.83 -2.79
C LYS A 224 18.56 -0.20 -2.09
N MET A 225 18.57 -1.41 -2.64
CA MET A 225 19.45 -2.47 -2.17
C MET A 225 20.85 -2.29 -2.77
N ASP A 226 21.46 -1.12 -2.59
CA ASP A 226 22.85 -0.94 -3.00
C ASP A 226 23.74 -1.78 -2.08
N HIS A 227 24.64 -2.55 -2.69
CA HIS A 227 25.68 -3.28 -1.98
C HIS A 227 26.36 -2.35 -0.96
N LEU A 228 26.38 -2.76 0.32
CA LEU A 228 27.11 -2.10 1.39
C LEU A 228 28.50 -1.66 0.90
N LYS A 229 28.70 -0.36 0.71
CA LYS A 229 29.99 0.27 0.96
C LYS A 229 29.85 1.12 2.22
N PRO A 230 30.76 1.00 3.20
CA PRO A 230 30.75 1.87 4.35
C PRO A 230 31.26 3.24 3.90
N ALA A 231 30.37 4.19 3.66
CA ALA A 231 30.75 5.57 3.41
C ALA A 231 30.40 6.41 4.63
N HIS A 232 31.45 7.00 5.18
CA HIS A 232 31.42 7.97 6.26
C HIS A 232 30.66 9.22 5.79
N GLY A 233 29.77 9.72 6.66
CA GLY A 233 29.36 11.13 6.67
C GLY A 233 28.55 11.63 5.47
N ALA A 234 27.22 11.58 5.60
CA ALA A 234 26.32 12.64 5.12
C ALA A 234 24.98 12.51 5.86
N PHE A 235 24.59 13.58 6.55
CA PHE A 235 23.30 13.78 7.23
C PHE A 235 22.17 14.09 6.22
N VAL A 236 20.91 14.18 6.71
CA VAL A 236 19.61 14.66 6.12
C VAL A 236 18.59 13.50 6.05
N VAL A 237 17.36 13.54 6.57
CA VAL A 237 16.53 14.52 7.32
C VAL A 237 15.54 13.72 8.18
N THR A 238 15.18 14.26 9.36
CA THR A 238 14.09 13.77 10.22
C THR A 238 12.76 13.97 9.51
N VAL A 239 12.02 12.88 9.28
CA VAL A 239 10.61 12.98 8.88
C VAL A 239 9.81 13.23 10.16
N ASP A 240 9.19 14.40 10.24
CA ASP A 240 8.20 14.72 11.26
C ASP A 240 6.81 14.63 10.59
N LEU A 241 6.14 13.49 10.77
CA LEU A 241 4.88 13.11 10.13
C LEU A 241 3.64 13.56 10.94
N HIS A 242 3.79 14.52 11.84
CA HIS A 242 2.71 15.05 12.70
C HIS A 242 1.47 15.59 11.95
N ARG A 243 1.44 15.59 10.62
CA ARG A 243 0.29 15.97 9.78
C ARG A 243 -0.62 14.83 9.32
N PHE A 244 -0.20 13.56 9.33
CA PHE A 244 -1.06 12.46 8.83
C PHE A 244 -2.05 11.91 9.86
N CYS A 245 -1.86 12.19 11.14
CA CYS A 245 -2.64 11.61 12.23
C CYS A 245 -3.28 12.70 13.09
N SER A 246 -4.45 13.19 12.66
CA SER A 246 -5.52 13.40 13.65
C SER A 246 -6.34 12.12 13.71
N GLY A 247 -5.95 11.19 14.59
CA GLY A 247 -6.85 10.13 15.05
C GLY A 247 -6.47 8.67 14.79
N VAL A 248 -5.25 8.32 14.39
CA VAL A 248 -4.84 6.90 14.33
C VAL A 248 -4.14 6.50 15.63
N LEU A 249 -4.89 5.89 16.55
CA LEU A 249 -4.34 5.19 17.71
C LEU A 249 -3.73 3.86 17.23
N LEU A 250 -2.44 3.87 16.88
CA LEU A 250 -1.67 2.64 16.87
C LEU A 250 -1.53 2.19 18.33
N ILE A 251 -2.19 1.09 18.70
CA ILE A 251 -1.96 0.43 19.99
C ILE A 251 -0.57 -0.18 19.94
N LEU A 252 0.44 0.64 20.25
CA LEU A 252 1.73 0.20 20.75
C LEU A 252 1.52 0.00 22.26
N GLY A 253 1.52 -1.26 22.69
CA GLY A 253 1.16 -1.63 24.05
C GLY A 253 2.09 -1.05 25.13
N GLY A 254 1.44 -0.58 26.21
CA GLY A 254 1.94 -0.40 27.59
C GLY A 254 2.76 0.87 27.81
N GLU A 255 2.45 1.77 28.74
CA GLU A 255 1.97 1.58 30.11
C GLU A 255 0.86 2.57 30.50
N LEU A 256 -0.21 2.06 31.12
CA LEU A 256 -1.11 2.84 31.96
C LEU A 256 -0.47 2.91 33.36
N PHE A 257 0.04 4.06 33.74
CA PHE A 257 0.27 4.36 35.16
C PHE A 257 -1.03 4.94 35.74
N GLU A 258 -1.77 4.11 36.47
CA GLU A 258 -2.79 4.58 37.41
C GLU A 258 -2.09 5.27 38.58
N GLY A 259 -2.30 6.58 38.71
CA GLY A 259 -1.90 7.34 39.89
C GLY A 259 -2.93 7.16 41.00
N HIS A 260 -2.59 6.34 42.00
CA HIS A 260 -3.19 6.40 43.34
C HIS A 260 -2.10 6.71 44.36
N GLY A 261 -2.29 7.82 45.09
CA GLY A 261 -1.42 8.32 46.15
C GLY A 261 -1.53 9.82 46.29
#